data_AF-A0A5U0V1I8-F1
#
_entry.id   AF-A0A5U0V1I8-F1
#
_cell.length_a   1.000
_cell.length_b   1.000
_cell.length_c   1.000
_cell.angle_alpha   90.00
_cell.angle_beta   90.00
_cell.angle_gamma   90.00
#
_symmetry.space_group_name_H-M   'P 1'
#
loop_
_entity.id
_entity.type
_entity.pdbx_description
1 polymer ?
#
loop_
_entity_poly.entity_id
_entity_poly.type
_entity_poly.pdbx_seq_one_letter_code
_entity_poly.pdbx_strand_id
1 'polypeptide(L)'
;AFLKDISESHRKNEFYFNKIIDVDFHPDENATFPQGMEWLEKNIEELKLKGTLGDSIFFRNKSIHPSLKIAKLVANYTMQDIDYNAECKISYEFPEYASKKNEAAELVIDFKSFNGKGASNTKINNIKSEIMKTLESVKIIAYERHRNKD
;
A
#
# COMPACT_ATOMS: atom_id res chain seq x y z
N ALA A 1 6.16 -4.48 6.53
CA ALA A 1 5.99 -5.83 5.92
C ALA A 1 4.55 -6.08 5.47
N PHE A 2 3.55 -5.81 6.32
CA PHE A 2 2.12 -6.03 6.05
C PHE A 2 1.57 -5.38 4.76
N LEU A 3 1.72 -4.06 4.57
CA LEU A 3 1.14 -3.39 3.38
C LEU A 3 1.75 -3.86 2.06
N LYS A 4 3.06 -4.19 2.07
CA LYS A 4 3.74 -4.81 0.92
C LYS A 4 3.13 -6.17 0.58
N ASP A 5 2.91 -7.01 1.59
CA ASP A 5 2.29 -8.33 1.43
C ASP A 5 0.89 -8.22 0.80
N ILE A 6 0.02 -7.35 1.32
CA ILE A 6 -1.32 -7.15 0.74
C ILE A 6 -1.24 -6.68 -0.71
N SER A 7 -0.33 -5.75 -1.01
CA SER A 7 -0.20 -5.19 -2.35
C SER A 7 0.31 -6.21 -3.39
N GLU A 8 1.01 -7.27 -2.99
CA GLU A 8 1.67 -8.20 -3.91
C GLU A 8 1.05 -9.61 -3.94
N SER A 9 0.27 -9.99 -2.93
CA SER A 9 -0.16 -11.38 -2.72
C SER A 9 -1.41 -11.83 -3.48
N HIS A 10 -2.13 -10.92 -4.15
CA HIS A 10 -3.28 -11.31 -4.98
C HIS A 10 -2.79 -12.00 -6.27
N ARG A 11 -3.54 -13.02 -6.73
CA ARG A 11 -3.24 -13.76 -7.97
C ARG A 11 -4.48 -14.09 -8.80
N LYS A 12 -5.58 -13.35 -8.61
CA LYS A 12 -6.88 -13.58 -9.24
C LYS A 12 -7.25 -12.42 -10.16
N ASN A 13 -8.24 -12.64 -11.02
CA ASN A 13 -8.86 -11.61 -11.89
C ASN A 13 -7.91 -10.95 -12.89
N GLU A 14 -6.86 -11.69 -13.32
CA GLU A 14 -5.84 -11.15 -14.24
C GLU A 14 -5.31 -9.78 -13.77
N PHE A 15 -5.26 -9.61 -12.45
CA PHE A 15 -4.87 -8.40 -11.76
C PHE A 15 -3.43 -8.58 -11.29
N TYR A 16 -2.53 -7.76 -11.83
CA TYR A 16 -1.09 -7.93 -11.69
C TYR A 16 -0.48 -6.70 -11.04
N PHE A 17 0.23 -6.93 -9.94
CA PHE A 17 1.07 -5.91 -9.31
C PHE A 17 2.21 -5.50 -10.24
N ASN A 18 2.40 -4.19 -10.39
CA ASN A 18 3.55 -3.64 -11.12
C ASN A 18 4.61 -3.10 -10.18
N LYS A 19 4.25 -2.11 -9.36
CA LYS A 19 5.19 -1.41 -8.47
C LYS A 19 4.49 -0.54 -7.44
N ILE A 20 5.18 -0.27 -6.35
CA ILE A 20 4.84 0.79 -5.39
C ILE A 20 5.31 2.13 -5.95
N ILE A 21 4.40 3.11 -5.99
CA ILE A 21 4.61 4.41 -6.65
C ILE A 21 4.55 5.61 -5.72
N ASP A 22 3.92 5.47 -4.55
CA ASP A 22 3.76 6.54 -3.56
C ASP A 22 3.73 5.90 -2.17
N VAL A 23 4.46 6.46 -1.20
CA VAL A 23 4.48 5.97 0.18
C VAL A 23 4.62 7.14 1.13
N ASP A 24 3.90 7.04 2.24
CA ASP A 24 3.89 8.02 3.31
C ASP A 24 4.40 7.37 4.60
N PHE A 25 5.55 7.84 5.07
CA PHE A 25 6.18 7.37 6.30
C PHE A 25 6.13 8.44 7.38
N HIS A 26 5.94 8.00 8.61
CA HIS A 26 6.14 8.81 9.81
C HIS A 26 7.20 8.16 10.69
N PRO A 27 8.16 8.91 11.23
CA PRO A 27 9.08 8.41 12.25
C PRO A 27 8.31 7.86 13.46
N ASP A 28 8.76 6.73 14.00
CA ASP A 28 8.26 6.24 15.28
C ASP A 28 9.11 6.82 16.41
N GLU A 29 8.58 7.81 17.13
CA GLU A 29 9.26 8.49 18.24
C GLU A 29 9.64 7.55 19.40
N ASN A 30 9.02 6.37 19.48
CA ASN A 30 9.31 5.39 20.52
C ASN A 30 10.39 4.36 20.10
N ALA A 31 10.81 4.39 18.83
CA ALA A 31 11.77 3.45 18.29
C ALA A 31 13.21 3.98 18.33
N THR A 32 14.18 3.08 18.40
CA THR A 32 15.58 3.44 18.22
C THR A 32 15.91 3.58 16.74
N PHE A 33 16.40 4.75 16.33
CA PHE A 33 16.84 4.99 14.96
C PHE A 33 18.22 4.36 14.71
N PRO A 34 18.44 3.72 13.56
CA PRO A 34 19.76 3.26 13.16
C PRO A 34 20.76 4.41 13.03
N GLN A 35 22.04 4.12 13.25
CA GLN A 35 23.12 5.09 13.09
C GLN A 35 23.08 5.74 11.70
N GLY A 36 23.18 7.07 11.64
CA GLY A 36 23.12 7.87 10.41
C GLY A 36 21.69 8.21 9.95
N MET A 37 20.66 7.79 10.69
CA MET A 37 19.26 8.16 10.45
C MET A 37 18.65 9.02 11.57
N GLU A 38 19.48 9.57 12.46
CA GLU A 38 19.04 10.46 13.55
C GLU A 38 18.35 11.73 13.04
N TRP A 39 18.59 12.08 11.77
CA TRP A 39 17.92 13.21 11.12
C TRP A 39 16.42 12.96 10.87
N LEU A 40 15.98 11.70 10.78
CA LEU A 40 14.55 11.36 10.66
C LEU A 40 13.82 11.60 11.98
N GLU A 41 14.45 11.35 13.11
CA GLU A 41 13.84 11.50 14.43
C GLU A 41 13.57 12.97 14.80
N LYS A 42 14.52 13.88 14.52
CA LYS A 42 14.52 15.19 15.19
C LYS A 42 13.63 16.25 14.54
N ASN A 43 13.40 16.20 13.23
CA ASN A 43 12.79 17.31 12.50
C ASN A 43 11.81 16.87 11.39
N ILE A 44 11.53 15.58 11.25
CA ILE A 44 10.70 15.06 10.17
C ILE A 44 9.41 14.51 10.77
N GLU A 45 8.31 15.23 10.57
CA GLU A 45 6.99 14.72 10.99
C GLU A 45 6.41 13.71 9.99
N GLU A 46 6.81 13.83 8.72
CA GLU A 46 6.27 13.08 7.59
C GLU A 46 7.27 13.02 6.44
N LEU A 47 7.45 11.84 5.86
CA LEU A 47 8.30 11.59 4.70
C LEU A 47 7.49 10.96 3.57
N LYS A 48 7.15 11.78 2.57
CA LYS A 48 6.44 11.36 1.36
C LYS A 48 7.40 11.07 0.22
N LEU A 49 7.33 9.86 -0.32
CA LEU A 49 8.18 9.40 -1.42
C LEU A 49 7.32 9.03 -2.62
N LYS A 50 7.71 9.47 -3.81
CA LYS A 50 7.06 9.11 -5.08
C LYS A 50 8.10 8.62 -6.09
N GLY A 51 7.80 7.55 -6.83
CA GLY A 51 8.74 7.02 -7.83
C GLY A 51 8.51 5.55 -8.15
N THR A 52 9.58 4.78 -8.31
CA THR A 52 9.54 3.32 -8.37
C THR A 52 10.25 2.81 -7.11
N LEU A 53 9.47 2.51 -6.07
CA LEU A 53 9.99 2.52 -4.69
C LEU A 53 10.38 1.15 -4.15
N GLY A 54 10.06 0.07 -4.87
CA GLY A 54 10.32 -1.30 -4.42
C GLY A 54 11.78 -1.60 -4.07
N ASP A 55 12.71 -0.86 -4.68
CA ASP A 55 14.16 -1.01 -4.47
C ASP A 55 14.78 0.07 -3.58
N SER A 56 13.98 0.99 -3.04
CA SER A 56 14.49 2.03 -2.15
C SER A 56 14.94 1.45 -0.81
N ILE A 57 15.82 2.19 -0.11
CA ILE A 57 16.32 1.80 1.20
C ILE A 57 15.18 1.53 2.21
N PHE A 58 14.07 2.25 2.07
CA PHE A 58 12.87 2.13 2.91
C PHE A 58 12.12 0.78 2.80
N PHE A 59 12.37 0.02 1.73
CA PHE A 59 11.81 -1.32 1.56
C PHE A 59 12.85 -2.42 1.68
N ARG A 60 14.11 -2.13 1.31
CA ARG A 60 15.19 -3.12 1.32
C ARG A 60 15.87 -3.24 2.69
N ASN A 61 16.08 -2.13 3.40
CA ASN A 61 16.80 -2.14 4.65
C ASN A 61 15.85 -2.44 5.82
N LYS A 62 15.84 -3.70 6.28
CA LYS A 62 14.98 -4.11 7.39
C LYS A 62 15.32 -3.43 8.72
N SER A 63 16.54 -2.91 8.90
CA SER A 63 16.93 -2.26 10.15
C SER A 63 16.19 -0.94 10.41
N ILE A 64 15.64 -0.32 9.35
CA ILE A 64 14.95 0.97 9.45
C ILE A 64 13.43 0.81 9.56
N HIS A 65 12.90 -0.38 9.33
CA HIS A 65 11.45 -0.62 9.39
C HIS A 65 10.87 -0.40 10.79
N PRO A 66 11.54 -0.78 11.90
CA PRO A 66 11.00 -0.52 13.24
C PRO A 66 10.90 0.98 13.59
N SER A 67 11.71 1.83 12.96
CA SER A 67 11.73 3.27 13.21
C SER A 67 10.76 4.07 12.33
N LEU A 68 9.94 3.39 11.52
CA LEU A 68 9.05 4.02 10.55
C LEU A 68 7.66 3.39 10.58
N LYS A 69 6.63 4.21 10.78
CA LYS A 69 5.22 3.86 10.57
C LYS A 69 4.82 4.22 9.14
N ILE A 70 4.09 3.34 8.48
CA ILE A 70 3.56 3.59 7.13
C ILE A 70 2.11 4.02 7.24
N ALA A 71 1.81 5.29 6.94
CA ALA A 71 0.44 5.80 6.92
C ALA A 71 -0.27 5.50 5.60
N LYS A 72 0.49 5.42 4.49
CA LYS A 72 -0.07 5.21 3.16
C LYS A 72 0.92 4.51 2.24
N LEU A 73 0.39 3.65 1.37
CA LEU A 73 1.08 3.04 0.25
C LEU A 73 0.16 3.05 -0.96
N VAL A 74 0.65 3.51 -2.12
CA VAL A 74 -0.05 3.41 -3.40
C VAL A 74 0.75 2.51 -4.32
N ALA A 75 0.07 1.51 -4.86
CA ALA A 75 0.62 0.59 -5.83
C ALA A 75 -0.09 0.74 -7.18
N ASN A 76 0.67 0.53 -8.24
CA ASN A 76 0.19 0.47 -9.60
C ASN A 76 -0.01 -0.99 -10.02
N TYR A 77 -1.07 -1.21 -10.79
CA TYR A 77 -1.48 -2.53 -11.25
C TYR A 77 -1.88 -2.47 -12.71
N THR A 78 -1.78 -3.60 -13.38
CA THR A 78 -2.35 -3.83 -14.72
C THR A 78 -3.37 -4.95 -14.64
N MET A 79 -4.39 -4.84 -15.48
CA MET A 79 -5.39 -5.85 -15.75
C MET A 79 -5.46 -6.13 -17.24
N GLN A 80 -5.54 -7.41 -17.57
CA GLN A 80 -5.67 -7.88 -18.94
C GLN A 80 -6.83 -8.86 -18.98
N ASP A 81 -7.87 -8.55 -19.73
CA ASP A 81 -8.98 -9.47 -20.06
C ASP A 81 -9.08 -9.50 -21.59
N ILE A 82 -9.79 -10.49 -22.13
CA ILE A 82 -9.90 -10.75 -23.57
C ILE A 82 -10.40 -9.52 -24.36
N ASP A 83 -11.21 -8.66 -23.74
CA ASP A 83 -11.83 -7.50 -24.39
C ASP A 83 -11.31 -6.14 -23.89
N TYR A 84 -10.44 -6.09 -22.87
CA TYR A 84 -9.93 -4.81 -22.38
C TYR A 84 -8.63 -4.94 -21.59
N ASN A 85 -7.81 -3.88 -21.68
CA ASN A 85 -6.67 -3.66 -20.80
C ASN A 85 -6.95 -2.46 -19.91
N ALA A 86 -6.58 -2.57 -18.64
CA ALA A 86 -6.67 -1.45 -17.70
C ALA A 86 -5.40 -1.37 -16.87
N GLU A 87 -5.06 -0.16 -16.48
CA GLU A 87 -4.17 0.14 -15.39
C GLU A 87 -4.98 0.79 -14.27
N CYS A 88 -4.64 0.46 -13.04
CA CYS A 88 -5.24 1.11 -11.90
C CYS A 88 -4.22 1.33 -10.79
N LYS A 89 -4.54 2.32 -9.96
CA LYS A 89 -3.77 2.66 -8.79
C LYS A 89 -4.65 2.40 -7.58
N ILE A 90 -4.17 1.58 -6.67
CA ILE A 90 -4.84 1.28 -5.41
C ILE A 90 -4.03 1.90 -4.28
N SER A 91 -4.72 2.57 -3.37
CA SER A 91 -4.15 3.05 -2.12
C SER A 91 -4.55 2.16 -0.95
N TYR A 92 -3.59 1.96 -0.07
CA TYR A 92 -3.70 1.28 1.22
C TYR A 92 -3.32 2.32 2.28
N GLU A 93 -4.31 2.87 3.00
CA GLU A 93 -4.13 4.06 3.82
C GLU A 93 -4.74 3.87 5.21
N PHE A 94 -4.12 4.47 6.22
CA PHE A 94 -4.66 4.66 7.56
C PHE A 94 -5.10 6.13 7.71
N PRO A 95 -6.28 6.52 7.20
CA PRO A 95 -6.66 7.93 7.09
C PRO A 95 -6.77 8.64 8.44
N GLU A 96 -7.18 7.93 9.49
CA GLU A 96 -7.25 8.49 10.84
C GLU A 96 -5.86 8.65 11.48
N TYR A 97 -4.90 7.82 11.10
CA TYR A 97 -3.52 7.99 11.55
C TYR A 97 -2.90 9.23 10.91
N ALA A 98 -3.07 9.41 9.59
CA ALA A 98 -2.55 10.57 8.88
C ALA A 98 -3.14 11.90 9.38
N SER A 99 -4.43 11.93 9.72
CA SER A 99 -5.12 13.16 10.13
C SER A 99 -5.08 13.45 11.63
N LYS A 100 -5.06 12.43 12.49
CA LYS A 100 -5.23 12.58 13.95
C LYS A 100 -4.21 11.79 14.77
N LYS A 101 -3.25 11.11 14.13
CA LYS A 101 -2.30 10.20 14.80
C LYS A 101 -3.00 9.12 15.63
N ASN A 102 -4.19 8.68 15.20
CA ASN A 102 -4.91 7.60 15.86
C ASN A 102 -4.20 6.26 15.59
N GLU A 103 -3.54 5.70 16.61
CA GLU A 103 -2.88 4.39 16.53
C GLU A 103 -3.86 3.22 16.31
N ALA A 104 -5.15 3.41 16.62
CA ALA A 104 -6.21 2.44 16.35
C ALA A 104 -6.84 2.62 14.95
N ALA A 105 -6.23 3.41 14.06
CA ALA A 105 -6.74 3.64 12.71
C ALA A 105 -6.88 2.32 11.94
N GLU A 106 -8.00 2.16 11.25
CA GLU A 106 -8.23 1.02 10.38
C GLU A 106 -7.59 1.21 9.00
N LEU A 107 -7.19 0.09 8.39
CA LEU A 107 -6.69 0.09 7.02
C LEU A 107 -7.86 0.22 6.03
N VAL A 108 -7.82 1.29 5.24
CA VAL A 108 -8.73 1.55 4.12
C VAL A 108 -8.02 1.23 2.80
N ILE A 109 -8.70 0.48 1.94
CA ILE A 109 -8.25 0.17 0.58
C ILE A 109 -9.18 0.89 -0.40
N ASP A 110 -8.63 1.63 -1.36
CA ASP A 110 -9.44 2.38 -2.32
C ASP A 110 -8.73 2.58 -3.68
N PHE A 111 -9.52 2.86 -4.73
CA PHE A 111 -9.01 3.25 -6.04
C PHE A 111 -8.59 4.72 -6.04
N LYS A 112 -7.33 4.99 -6.41
CA LYS A 112 -6.87 6.34 -6.78
C LYS A 112 -7.13 6.65 -8.25
N SER A 113 -7.06 5.65 -9.12
CA SER A 113 -7.39 5.80 -10.55
C SER A 113 -7.66 4.46 -11.19
N PHE A 114 -8.48 4.45 -12.25
CA PHE A 114 -8.75 3.28 -13.07
C PHE A 114 -8.92 3.74 -14.53
N ASN A 115 -8.09 3.24 -15.45
CA ASN A 115 -8.08 3.70 -16.86
C ASN A 115 -8.52 2.62 -17.86
N GLY A 116 -9.53 1.81 -17.52
CA GLY A 116 -10.09 0.83 -18.45
C GLY A 116 -10.68 1.48 -19.71
N LYS A 117 -10.04 1.25 -20.86
CA LYS A 117 -10.53 1.68 -22.18
C LYS A 117 -11.27 0.54 -22.87
N GLY A 118 -12.32 0.86 -23.64
CA GLY A 118 -13.04 -0.11 -24.46
C GLY A 118 -14.16 -0.89 -23.76
N ALA A 119 -14.31 -0.78 -22.44
CA ALA A 119 -15.38 -1.43 -21.68
C ALA A 119 -16.54 -0.47 -21.35
N SER A 120 -17.75 -1.00 -21.21
CA SER A 120 -18.90 -0.23 -20.72
C SER A 120 -18.75 0.14 -19.24
N ASN A 121 -19.41 1.22 -18.79
CA ASN A 121 -19.40 1.62 -17.38
C ASN A 121 -19.86 0.50 -16.43
N THR A 122 -20.86 -0.29 -16.84
CA THR A 122 -21.31 -1.45 -16.07
C THR A 122 -20.22 -2.51 -15.92
N LYS A 123 -19.52 -2.85 -17.01
CA LYS A 123 -18.39 -3.80 -16.97
C LYS A 123 -17.29 -3.26 -16.04
N ILE A 124 -16.92 -1.99 -16.17
CA ILE A 124 -15.94 -1.31 -15.30
C ILE A 124 -16.33 -1.39 -13.82
N ASN A 125 -17.59 -1.12 -13.48
CA ASN A 125 -18.04 -1.16 -12.09
C ASN A 125 -18.01 -2.59 -11.51
N ASN A 126 -18.39 -3.59 -12.30
CA ASN A 126 -18.28 -4.99 -11.90
C ASN A 126 -16.83 -5.39 -11.64
N ILE A 127 -15.90 -5.00 -12.52
CA ILE A 127 -14.46 -5.24 -12.37
C ILE A 127 -13.93 -4.62 -11.07
N LYS A 128 -14.24 -3.34 -10.83
CA LYS A 128 -13.83 -2.66 -9.59
C LYS A 128 -14.33 -3.41 -8.35
N SER A 129 -15.59 -3.86 -8.37
CA SER A 129 -16.18 -4.63 -7.26
C SER A 129 -15.42 -5.94 -7.00
N GLU A 130 -15.10 -6.70 -8.03
CA GLU A 130 -14.35 -7.97 -7.88
C GLU A 130 -12.91 -7.78 -7.41
N ILE A 131 -12.24 -6.70 -7.85
CA ILE A 131 -10.92 -6.32 -7.32
C ILE A 131 -11.01 -5.99 -5.84
N MET A 132 -11.99 -5.17 -5.43
CA MET A 132 -12.14 -4.80 -4.01
C MET A 132 -12.41 -6.03 -3.15
N LYS A 133 -13.30 -6.93 -3.56
CA LYS A 133 -13.55 -8.20 -2.86
C LYS A 133 -12.28 -9.02 -2.71
N THR A 134 -11.46 -9.07 -3.76
CA THR A 134 -10.17 -9.79 -3.75
C THR A 134 -9.20 -9.16 -2.77
N LEU A 135 -9.02 -7.85 -2.82
CA LEU A 135 -8.11 -7.12 -1.94
C LEU A 135 -8.53 -7.17 -0.47
N GLU A 136 -9.83 -7.07 -0.18
CA GLU A 136 -10.37 -7.23 1.17
C GLU A 136 -10.13 -8.65 1.71
N SER A 137 -10.30 -9.67 0.87
CA SER A 137 -9.98 -11.05 1.25
C SER A 137 -8.49 -11.21 1.57
N VAL A 138 -7.61 -10.62 0.75
CA VAL A 138 -6.16 -10.65 0.97
C VAL A 138 -5.79 -9.86 2.24
N LYS A 139 -6.46 -8.75 2.53
CA LYS A 139 -6.27 -7.96 3.76
C LYS A 139 -6.47 -8.83 5.00
N ILE A 140 -7.59 -9.57 5.06
CA ILE A 140 -7.90 -10.45 6.19
C ILE A 140 -6.84 -11.55 6.33
N ILE A 141 -6.47 -12.21 5.22
CA ILE A 141 -5.44 -13.27 5.24
C ILE A 141 -4.08 -12.73 5.70
N ALA A 142 -3.68 -11.56 5.21
CA ALA A 142 -2.43 -10.93 5.62
C ALA A 142 -2.49 -10.54 7.11
N TYR A 143 -3.61 -10.01 7.59
CA TYR A 143 -3.77 -9.61 8.99
C TYR A 143 -3.53 -10.81 9.91
N GLU A 144 -4.19 -11.94 9.65
CA GLU A 144 -3.99 -13.17 10.42
C GLU A 144 -2.55 -13.69 10.37
N ARG A 145 -1.86 -13.51 9.24
CA ARG A 145 -0.46 -13.94 9.09
C ARG A 145 0.52 -13.08 9.90
N HIS A 146 0.28 -11.78 9.98
CA HIS A 146 1.19 -10.83 10.65
C HIS A 146 0.85 -10.62 12.12
N ARG A 147 -0.41 -10.77 12.52
CA ARG A 147 -0.85 -10.72 13.93
C ARG A 147 -0.22 -11.81 14.80
N ASN A 148 0.07 -12.98 14.23
CA ASN A 148 0.65 -14.13 14.94
C ASN A 148 2.19 -14.19 14.88
N LYS A 149 2.84 -13.12 14.41
CA LYS A 149 4.31 -13.02 14.30
C LYS A 149 4.97 -12.09 15.32
N ASP A 150 4.16 -11.50 16.18
CA ASP A 150 4.59 -10.71 17.34
C ASP A 150 4.59 -11.56 18.61
#